data_AF-A0AA40Y4M4-F1
#
_entry.id   AF-A0AA40Y4M4-F1
#
_cell.length_a   1.000
_cell.length_b   1.000
_cell.length_c   1.000
_cell.angle_alpha   90.00
_cell.angle_beta   90.00
_cell.angle_gamma   90.00
#
_symmetry.space_group_name_H-M   'P 1'
#
loop_
_entity.id
_entity.type
_entity.pdbx_description
1 polymer ?
#
loop_
_entity_poly.entity_id
_entity_poly.type
_entity_poly.pdbx_seq_one_letter_code
_entity_poly.pdbx_strand_id
1 'polypeptide(L)'
;MLIDETTSVENAEVEIADSGKPPRKKNSNLTAAKRAKNDEFYTRIEDIQNEIQHYASHFEGKTVFCNCDDPIWSNFWVFFHDCFDRLKLKRLVATYYTKNGKSAGKLVCHDEKRDAAGKPEVLTYDLQGDGDFRSPECVALLKDADIVCTNPPFSLFREYIAQLMEHGKRFLIVGDMNAITYKEVFPLIRANKVWLGVSTPKRFRTERDQEVYQQFGNKCWFTNLTHEQRNTDIPLFRSIKDKDVRYDRFDNYDAINVNKTQDIPCDFEGAMGVPISFLSKYNPEQFEIIGITKTWDKLAIKTYGKQIQVDASGTRKEVSKLNDGPAIRMDKAPQGSTYYTVDGVAFVQAYARIIVRRKSR
;
A
#
# COMPACT_ATOMS: atom_id res chain seq x y z
N MET A 1 -5.39 14.75 -96.40
CA MET A 1 -6.10 15.96 -95.95
C MET A 1 -5.48 16.34 -94.61
N LEU A 2 -4.66 17.39 -94.63
CA LEU A 2 -4.15 18.27 -93.56
C LEU A 2 -3.91 17.70 -92.14
N ILE A 3 -2.61 17.62 -91.82
CA ILE A 3 -1.86 18.08 -90.61
C ILE A 3 -2.58 18.12 -89.26
N ASP A 4 -1.98 17.49 -88.25
CA ASP A 4 -1.43 18.27 -87.13
C ASP A 4 -0.21 17.58 -86.50
N GLU A 5 0.81 18.39 -86.22
CA GLU A 5 2.09 18.02 -85.60
C GLU A 5 1.95 18.03 -84.08
N THR A 6 2.66 17.16 -83.36
CA THR A 6 3.69 17.56 -82.37
C THR A 6 4.08 16.42 -81.44
N THR A 7 5.38 16.19 -81.45
CA THR A 7 6.21 15.36 -80.58
C THR A 7 6.29 15.98 -79.18
N SER A 8 6.25 15.17 -78.12
CA SER A 8 6.67 15.59 -76.78
C SER A 8 7.81 14.70 -76.28
N VAL A 9 8.97 15.35 -76.12
CA VAL A 9 10.26 14.85 -75.66
C VAL A 9 10.32 14.88 -74.12
N GLU A 10 11.12 13.98 -73.56
CA GLU A 10 11.57 13.92 -72.17
C GLU A 10 11.94 15.27 -71.55
N ASN A 11 11.63 15.45 -70.26
CA ASN A 11 12.50 16.15 -69.31
C ASN A 11 12.25 15.65 -67.89
N ALA A 12 13.36 15.37 -67.20
CA ALA A 12 13.47 15.01 -65.81
C ALA A 12 13.08 16.17 -64.87
N GLU A 13 12.59 15.86 -63.65
CA GLU A 13 13.26 16.23 -62.39
C GLU A 13 12.44 15.94 -61.12
N VAL A 14 13.12 15.29 -60.17
CA VAL A 14 13.05 15.47 -58.70
C VAL A 14 11.85 14.89 -57.93
N GLU A 15 11.97 13.62 -57.52
CA GLU A 15 11.35 13.13 -56.29
C GLU A 15 12.26 13.43 -55.08
N ILE A 16 11.72 14.23 -54.16
CA ILE A 16 12.34 14.56 -52.89
C ILE A 16 12.23 13.33 -51.98
N ALA A 17 13.37 12.82 -51.52
CA ALA A 17 13.48 11.71 -50.60
C ALA A 17 12.74 11.98 -49.27
N ASP A 18 11.66 11.23 -49.01
CA ASP A 18 11.07 11.10 -47.68
C ASP A 18 11.99 10.25 -46.80
N SER A 19 12.89 10.92 -46.09
CA SER A 19 13.73 10.30 -45.07
C SER A 19 12.86 9.89 -43.87
N GLY A 20 12.46 8.61 -43.88
CA GLY A 20 11.70 7.97 -42.81
C GLY A 20 12.29 8.27 -41.44
N LYS A 21 11.51 8.98 -40.61
CA LYS A 21 11.78 9.10 -39.18
C LYS A 21 11.66 7.71 -38.54
N PRO A 22 12.67 7.25 -37.77
CA PRO A 22 12.61 5.95 -37.13
C PRO A 22 11.46 5.90 -36.12
N PRO A 23 10.85 4.72 -35.90
CA PRO A 23 9.79 4.59 -34.91
C PRO A 23 10.33 4.98 -33.54
N ARG A 24 9.66 5.93 -32.88
CA ARG A 24 9.96 6.32 -31.49
C ARG A 24 9.93 5.08 -30.61
N LYS A 25 11.11 4.60 -30.17
CA LYS A 25 11.22 3.59 -29.10
C LYS A 25 10.42 4.10 -27.90
N LYS A 26 9.29 3.46 -27.61
CA LYS A 26 8.61 3.61 -26.32
C LYS A 26 9.61 3.17 -25.25
N ASN A 27 10.07 4.10 -24.43
CA ASN A 27 10.88 3.85 -23.24
C ASN A 27 10.04 3.16 -22.14
N SER A 28 9.40 2.02 -22.43
CA SER A 28 8.69 1.22 -21.42
C SER A 28 9.66 0.38 -20.58
N ASN A 29 10.80 -0.03 -21.16
CA ASN A 29 11.73 -0.96 -20.51
C ASN A 29 12.59 -0.28 -19.42
N LEU A 30 12.93 1.00 -19.57
CA LEU A 30 13.68 1.76 -18.56
C LEU A 30 12.84 2.06 -17.31
N THR A 31 11.52 2.23 -17.46
CA THR A 31 10.62 2.47 -16.33
C THR A 31 10.27 1.18 -15.59
N ALA A 32 10.13 0.06 -16.31
CA ALA A 32 9.92 -1.26 -15.71
C ALA A 32 11.14 -1.75 -14.93
N ALA A 33 12.35 -1.64 -15.51
CA ALA A 33 13.60 -2.01 -14.84
C ALA A 33 13.93 -1.09 -13.64
N LYS A 34 13.60 0.21 -13.71
CA LYS A 34 13.67 1.10 -12.53
C LYS A 34 12.64 0.78 -11.45
N ARG A 35 11.46 0.26 -11.81
CA ARG A 35 10.43 -0.16 -10.84
C ARG A 35 10.83 -1.45 -10.12
N ALA A 36 11.34 -2.45 -10.84
CA ALA A 36 11.83 -3.68 -10.25
C ALA A 36 13.00 -3.43 -9.28
N LYS A 37 13.97 -2.59 -9.66
CA LYS A 37 15.12 -2.24 -8.80
C LYS A 37 14.73 -1.39 -7.57
N ASN A 38 13.58 -0.72 -7.60
CA ASN A 38 13.06 0.10 -6.50
C ASN A 38 12.12 -0.68 -5.57
N ASP A 39 11.80 -1.95 -5.83
CA ASP A 39 10.88 -2.75 -5.01
C ASP A 39 11.61 -3.78 -4.12
N GLU A 40 12.94 -3.93 -4.27
CA GLU A 40 13.77 -4.82 -3.43
C GLU A 40 14.14 -4.17 -2.08
N PHE A 41 13.18 -4.14 -1.15
CA PHE A 41 13.42 -3.71 0.22
C PHE A 41 13.40 -4.91 1.18
N TYR A 42 14.52 -5.17 1.84
CA TYR A 42 14.60 -6.25 2.81
C TYR A 42 14.20 -5.73 4.19
N THR A 43 13.18 -6.37 4.78
CA THR A 43 12.71 -6.05 6.14
C THR A 43 13.74 -6.54 7.15
N ARG A 44 14.03 -5.75 8.19
CA ARG A 44 15.03 -6.13 9.20
C ARG A 44 14.45 -7.15 10.19
N ILE A 45 15.30 -8.02 10.72
CA ILE A 45 14.88 -9.06 11.66
C ILE A 45 14.28 -8.46 12.94
N GLU A 46 14.78 -7.31 13.40
CA GLU A 46 14.26 -6.66 14.60
C GLU A 46 12.86 -6.10 14.37
N ASP A 47 12.55 -5.61 13.16
CA ASP A 47 11.20 -5.14 12.82
C ASP A 47 10.21 -6.30 12.78
N ILE A 48 10.64 -7.46 12.28
CA ILE A 48 9.84 -8.70 12.27
C ILE A 48 9.60 -9.20 13.70
N GLN A 49 10.65 -9.27 14.52
CA GLN A 49 10.55 -9.69 15.91
C GLN A 49 9.64 -8.77 16.73
N ASN A 50 9.81 -7.45 16.57
CA ASN A 50 9.03 -6.44 17.27
C ASN A 50 7.53 -6.54 16.94
N GLU A 51 7.17 -6.97 15.74
CA GLU A 51 5.78 -7.18 15.35
C GLU A 51 5.25 -8.55 15.80
N ILE A 52 5.95 -9.64 15.48
CA ILE A 52 5.43 -11.00 15.66
C ILE A 52 5.19 -11.35 17.13
N GLN A 53 5.93 -10.75 18.07
CA GLN A 53 5.71 -10.96 19.50
C GLN A 53 4.27 -10.70 19.95
N HIS A 54 3.51 -9.84 19.24
CA HIS A 54 2.11 -9.54 19.56
C HIS A 54 1.12 -10.62 19.10
N TYR A 55 1.58 -11.64 18.37
CA TYR A 55 0.73 -12.64 17.72
C TYR A 55 1.19 -14.08 18.00
N ALA A 56 2.13 -14.30 18.92
CA ALA A 56 2.78 -15.60 19.15
C ALA A 56 1.77 -16.76 19.29
N SER A 57 0.67 -16.55 20.01
CA SER A 57 -0.38 -17.56 20.23
C SER A 57 -1.12 -17.98 18.95
N HIS A 58 -1.09 -17.17 17.90
CA HIS A 58 -1.72 -17.51 16.62
C HIS A 58 -0.94 -18.58 15.83
N PHE A 59 0.34 -18.80 16.14
CA PHE A 59 1.23 -19.66 15.36
C PHE A 59 1.31 -21.12 15.82
N GLU A 60 0.82 -21.44 17.02
CA GLU A 60 0.91 -22.79 17.57
C GLU A 60 0.18 -23.82 16.67
N GLY A 61 0.91 -24.87 16.27
CA GLY A 61 0.44 -25.93 15.40
C GLY A 61 0.14 -25.48 13.96
N LYS A 62 0.56 -24.28 13.55
CA LYS A 62 0.26 -23.72 12.23
C LYS A 62 1.35 -23.98 11.20
N THR A 63 0.92 -24.02 9.95
CA THR A 63 1.79 -23.84 8.80
C THR A 63 1.95 -22.36 8.49
N VAL A 64 3.19 -21.87 8.51
CA VAL A 64 3.54 -20.53 8.03
C VAL A 64 4.12 -20.59 6.63
N PHE A 65 3.65 -19.72 5.75
CA PHE A 65 4.21 -19.52 4.42
C PHE A 65 4.82 -18.13 4.26
N CYS A 66 6.11 -18.09 3.99
CA CYS A 66 6.87 -16.89 3.67
C CYS A 66 7.14 -16.89 2.16
N ASN A 67 6.22 -16.34 1.36
CA ASN A 67 6.51 -16.02 -0.03
C ASN A 67 7.69 -15.04 -0.07
N CYS A 68 8.83 -15.44 -0.63
CA CYS A 68 10.04 -14.63 -0.65
C CYS A 68 10.68 -14.65 -2.04
N ASP A 69 11.43 -13.60 -2.36
CA ASP A 69 12.27 -13.60 -3.56
C ASP A 69 13.58 -14.35 -3.30
N ASP A 70 14.08 -14.32 -2.06
CA ASP A 70 15.25 -15.09 -1.61
C ASP A 70 15.19 -15.40 -0.09
N PRO A 71 15.16 -16.67 0.34
CA PRO A 71 14.94 -17.12 1.71
C PRO A 71 16.24 -17.23 2.49
N ILE A 72 17.40 -17.29 1.82
CA ILE A 72 18.70 -17.13 2.47
C ILE A 72 18.79 -15.70 3.03
N TRP A 73 18.18 -14.73 2.36
CA TRP A 73 18.19 -13.32 2.75
C TRP A 73 16.87 -12.79 3.30
N SER A 74 15.82 -13.61 3.29
CA SER A 74 14.55 -13.23 3.88
C SER A 74 14.65 -13.38 5.39
N ASN A 75 14.72 -12.25 6.08
CA ASN A 75 14.63 -12.25 7.54
C ASN A 75 13.32 -12.84 8.05
N PHE A 76 12.27 -12.97 7.22
CA PHE A 76 11.07 -13.73 7.60
C PHE A 76 11.40 -15.23 7.73
N TRP A 77 12.05 -15.82 6.72
CA TRP A 77 12.47 -17.22 6.79
C TRP A 77 13.41 -17.45 7.97
N VAL A 78 14.46 -16.63 8.09
CA VAL A 78 15.44 -16.74 9.19
C VAL A 78 14.73 -16.66 10.55
N PHE A 79 13.90 -15.64 10.76
CA PHE A 79 13.18 -15.48 12.02
C PHE A 79 12.29 -16.69 12.35
N PHE A 80 11.47 -17.16 11.41
CA PHE A 80 10.55 -18.25 11.67
C PHE A 80 11.26 -19.60 11.81
N HIS A 81 12.39 -19.82 11.13
CA HIS A 81 13.23 -21.00 11.32
C HIS A 81 13.89 -21.00 12.69
N ASP A 82 14.51 -19.89 13.09
CA ASP A 82 15.14 -19.76 14.42
C ASP A 82 14.13 -19.80 15.56
N CYS A 83 12.90 -19.34 15.32
CA CYS A 83 11.82 -19.35 16.30
C CYS A 83 10.86 -20.54 16.16
N PHE A 84 11.16 -21.53 15.32
CA PHE A 84 10.22 -22.59 14.93
C PHE A 84 9.65 -23.33 16.14
N ASP A 85 10.52 -23.85 17.02
CA ASP A 85 10.11 -24.59 18.22
C ASP A 85 9.45 -23.66 19.26
N ARG A 86 9.93 -22.42 19.39
CA ARG A 86 9.38 -21.43 20.33
C ARG A 86 7.95 -21.00 19.96
N LEU A 87 7.68 -20.87 18.66
CA LEU A 87 6.35 -20.60 18.11
C LEU A 87 5.50 -21.87 17.97
N LYS A 88 6.11 -23.05 18.22
CA LYS A 88 5.49 -24.37 18.06
C LYS A 88 4.85 -24.54 16.68
N LEU A 89 5.58 -24.16 15.64
CA LEU A 89 5.10 -24.30 14.27
C LEU A 89 4.96 -25.78 13.92
N LYS A 90 3.94 -26.12 13.15
CA LYS A 90 3.83 -27.45 12.53
C LYS A 90 4.72 -27.54 11.29
N ARG A 91 4.74 -26.47 10.49
CA ARG A 91 5.46 -26.43 9.22
C ARG A 91 5.83 -25.01 8.85
N LEU A 92 6.99 -24.84 8.23
CA LEU A 92 7.44 -23.58 7.65
C LEU A 92 7.77 -23.81 6.18
N VAL A 93 7.25 -22.95 5.31
CA VAL A 93 7.50 -22.99 3.87
C VAL A 93 7.97 -21.62 3.41
N ALA A 94 8.97 -21.57 2.53
CA ALA A 94 9.28 -20.38 1.76
C ALA A 94 9.53 -20.72 0.30
N THR A 95 9.15 -19.83 -0.60
CA THR A 95 9.56 -19.89 -2.02
C THR A 95 10.71 -18.93 -2.29
N TYR A 96 11.40 -19.13 -3.41
CA TYR A 96 12.54 -18.29 -3.79
C TYR A 96 12.91 -18.36 -5.26
N TYR A 97 13.49 -17.28 -5.79
CA TYR A 97 14.11 -17.28 -7.10
C TYR A 97 15.60 -17.62 -7.00
N THR A 98 16.12 -18.38 -7.94
CA THR A 98 17.58 -18.62 -8.03
C THR A 98 18.30 -17.36 -8.51
N LYS A 99 19.61 -17.25 -8.25
CA LYS A 99 20.43 -16.05 -8.58
C LYS A 99 20.33 -15.58 -10.03
N ASN A 100 19.97 -16.46 -10.97
CA ASN A 100 19.84 -16.14 -12.38
C ASN A 100 18.41 -15.74 -12.78
N GLY A 101 17.43 -15.82 -11.85
CA GLY A 101 16.02 -15.55 -12.09
C GLY A 101 15.33 -16.52 -13.06
N LYS A 102 16.02 -17.60 -13.45
CA LYS A 102 15.56 -18.57 -14.47
C LYS A 102 14.83 -19.77 -13.88
N SER A 103 14.94 -19.97 -12.58
CA SER A 103 14.28 -21.06 -11.85
C SER A 103 13.90 -20.58 -10.46
N ALA A 104 12.96 -21.27 -9.86
CA ALA A 104 12.55 -21.02 -8.48
C ALA A 104 12.59 -22.32 -7.68
N GLY A 105 12.67 -22.19 -6.37
CA GLY A 105 12.70 -23.30 -5.43
C GLY A 105 11.82 -23.03 -4.22
N LYS A 106 11.71 -24.01 -3.34
CA LYS A 106 11.09 -23.88 -2.03
C LYS A 106 11.92 -24.56 -0.95
N LEU A 107 11.88 -23.96 0.24
CA LEU A 107 12.38 -24.51 1.47
C LEU A 107 11.21 -24.97 2.33
N VAL A 108 11.34 -26.11 2.99
CA VAL A 108 10.31 -26.68 3.87
C VAL A 108 10.95 -27.21 5.15
N CYS A 109 10.36 -26.88 6.29
CA CYS A 109 10.69 -27.47 7.60
C CYS A 109 9.43 -28.07 8.21
N HIS A 110 9.59 -29.20 8.93
CA HIS A 110 8.52 -29.89 9.63
C HIS A 110 8.87 -30.05 11.12
N ASP A 111 7.84 -30.04 11.97
CA ASP A 111 7.94 -30.26 13.41
C ASP A 111 8.42 -31.66 13.82
N GLU A 112 8.28 -32.67 12.96
CA GLU A 112 8.74 -34.03 13.22
C GLU A 112 10.18 -34.31 12.73
N LYS A 113 10.77 -33.43 11.92
CA LYS A 113 12.09 -33.65 11.31
C LYS A 113 13.15 -32.77 11.94
N ARG A 114 14.27 -33.38 12.33
CA ARG A 114 15.39 -32.67 12.97
C ARG A 114 16.71 -33.01 12.29
N ASP A 115 17.56 -32.00 12.18
CA ASP A 115 18.95 -32.18 11.77
C ASP A 115 19.82 -32.75 12.91
N ALA A 116 21.09 -33.00 12.62
CA ALA A 116 22.04 -33.53 13.61
C ALA A 116 22.26 -32.61 14.83
N ALA A 117 21.94 -31.32 14.71
CA ALA A 117 22.04 -30.34 15.79
C ALA A 117 20.72 -30.19 16.58
N GLY A 118 19.69 -30.96 16.24
CA GLY A 118 18.38 -30.90 16.88
C GLY A 118 17.53 -29.69 16.45
N LYS A 119 17.88 -29.01 15.37
CA LYS A 119 17.07 -27.94 14.76
C LYS A 119 16.10 -28.52 13.71
N PRO A 120 15.01 -27.80 13.36
CA PRO A 120 14.13 -28.22 12.26
C PRO A 120 14.93 -28.40 10.97
N GLU A 121 14.89 -29.62 10.41
CA GLU A 121 15.59 -29.96 9.18
C GLU A 121 15.04 -29.14 8.01
N VAL A 122 15.93 -28.51 7.24
CA VAL A 122 15.57 -27.73 6.05
C VAL A 122 15.64 -28.61 4.81
N LEU A 123 14.48 -28.85 4.19
CA LEU A 123 14.36 -29.58 2.94
C LEU A 123 14.24 -28.60 1.77
N THR A 124 14.99 -28.84 0.69
CA THR A 124 15.03 -27.97 -0.49
C THR A 124 14.48 -28.70 -1.71
N TYR A 125 13.63 -28.02 -2.47
CA TYR A 125 13.02 -28.54 -3.69
C TYR A 125 13.02 -27.49 -4.80
N ASP A 126 13.24 -27.93 -6.04
CA ASP A 126 13.00 -27.07 -7.21
C ASP A 126 11.49 -26.94 -7.46
N LEU A 127 11.04 -25.74 -7.80
CA LEU A 127 9.69 -25.51 -8.33
C LEU A 127 9.68 -25.84 -9.82
N GLN A 128 8.54 -26.35 -10.29
CA GLN A 128 8.31 -26.56 -11.72
C GLN A 128 7.90 -25.25 -12.41
N GLY A 129 7.25 -24.35 -11.66
CA GLY A 129 6.86 -23.02 -12.12
C GLY A 129 7.96 -21.96 -12.02
N ASP A 130 7.61 -20.73 -12.37
CA ASP A 130 8.51 -19.58 -12.30
C ASP A 130 8.73 -19.05 -10.88
N GLY A 131 7.88 -19.43 -9.92
CA GLY A 131 7.93 -18.94 -8.53
C GLY A 131 7.05 -17.73 -8.25
N ASP A 132 6.34 -17.21 -9.26
CA ASP A 132 5.39 -16.13 -9.08
C ASP A 132 4.27 -16.55 -8.11
N PHE A 133 3.85 -15.66 -7.21
CA PHE A 133 2.80 -15.97 -6.23
C PHE A 133 1.44 -16.34 -6.86
N ARG A 134 1.27 -16.03 -8.15
CA ARG A 134 0.09 -16.35 -8.97
C ARG A 134 0.22 -17.70 -9.67
N SER A 135 1.41 -18.28 -9.72
CA SER A 135 1.64 -19.57 -10.36
C SER A 135 0.84 -20.68 -9.65
N PRO A 136 0.34 -21.70 -10.37
CA PRO A 136 -0.46 -22.76 -9.75
C PRO A 136 0.23 -23.47 -8.58
N GLU A 137 1.56 -23.65 -8.66
CA GLU A 137 2.34 -24.28 -7.59
C GLU A 137 2.42 -23.39 -6.34
N CYS A 138 2.71 -22.09 -6.49
CA CYS A 138 2.70 -21.15 -5.36
C CYS A 138 1.30 -20.97 -4.76
N VAL A 139 0.25 -20.99 -5.57
CA VAL A 139 -1.14 -20.97 -5.10
C VAL A 139 -1.48 -22.24 -4.33
N ALA A 140 -0.96 -23.40 -4.73
CA ALA A 140 -1.13 -24.64 -3.96
C ALA A 140 -0.45 -24.55 -2.59
N LEU A 141 0.78 -24.02 -2.53
CA LEU A 141 1.48 -23.76 -1.25
C LEU A 141 0.70 -22.77 -0.37
N LEU A 142 0.17 -21.70 -0.96
CA LEU A 142 -0.68 -20.73 -0.28
C LEU A 142 -1.92 -21.41 0.30
N LYS A 143 -2.62 -22.24 -0.47
CA LYS A 143 -3.82 -22.97 -0.04
C LYS A 143 -3.53 -23.92 1.12
N ASP A 144 -2.35 -24.52 1.15
CA ASP A 144 -1.87 -25.44 2.18
C ASP A 144 -1.32 -24.74 3.44
N ALA A 145 -1.12 -23.42 3.38
CA ALA A 145 -0.67 -22.60 4.51
C ALA A 145 -1.83 -22.08 5.37
N ASP A 146 -1.62 -21.95 6.67
CA ASP A 146 -2.58 -21.32 7.59
C ASP A 146 -2.36 -19.80 7.65
N ILE A 147 -1.09 -19.39 7.77
CA ILE A 147 -0.68 -18.00 7.96
C ILE A 147 0.37 -17.62 6.92
N VAL A 148 0.22 -16.45 6.30
CA VAL A 148 1.22 -15.86 5.40
C VAL A 148 1.94 -14.71 6.09
N CYS A 149 3.28 -14.74 6.09
CA CYS A 149 4.10 -13.67 6.67
C CYS A 149 5.21 -13.26 5.70
N THR A 150 5.16 -12.02 5.18
CA THR A 150 6.14 -11.55 4.20
C THR A 150 6.13 -10.02 4.02
N ASN A 151 7.10 -9.50 3.25
CA ASN A 151 7.09 -8.18 2.65
C ASN A 151 6.84 -8.31 1.14
N PRO A 152 5.58 -8.30 0.67
CA PRO A 152 5.27 -8.43 -0.74
C PRO A 152 5.72 -7.19 -1.54
N PRO A 153 5.97 -7.31 -2.85
CA PRO A 153 6.24 -6.16 -3.71
C PRO A 153 5.13 -5.11 -3.60
N PHE A 154 5.49 -3.87 -3.25
CA PHE A 154 4.49 -2.82 -3.00
C PHE A 154 3.64 -2.50 -4.24
N SER A 155 4.19 -2.67 -5.44
CA SER A 155 3.48 -2.51 -6.71
C SER A 155 2.37 -3.55 -6.92
N LEU A 156 2.48 -4.73 -6.31
CA LEU A 156 1.54 -5.85 -6.42
C LEU A 156 0.65 -6.01 -5.18
N PHE A 157 0.77 -5.13 -4.18
CA PHE A 157 0.10 -5.23 -2.89
C PHE A 157 -1.43 -5.43 -2.98
N ARG A 158 -2.10 -4.74 -3.92
CA ARG A 158 -3.56 -4.86 -4.13
C ARG A 158 -3.99 -6.24 -4.61
N GLU A 159 -3.24 -6.80 -5.55
CA GLU A 159 -3.49 -8.13 -6.09
C GLU A 159 -3.16 -9.19 -5.04
N TYR A 160 -2.05 -9.01 -4.32
CA TYR A 160 -1.62 -9.91 -3.27
C TYR A 160 -2.65 -10.01 -2.14
N ILE A 161 -3.10 -8.89 -1.57
CA ILE A 161 -4.09 -8.91 -0.49
C ILE A 161 -5.44 -9.48 -0.96
N ALA A 162 -5.84 -9.24 -2.22
CA ALA A 162 -7.05 -9.82 -2.78
C ALA A 162 -6.96 -11.36 -2.82
N GLN A 163 -5.82 -11.91 -3.25
CA GLN A 163 -5.58 -13.36 -3.28
C GLN A 163 -5.57 -13.97 -1.87
N LEU A 164 -4.94 -13.31 -0.89
CA LEU A 164 -4.95 -13.77 0.50
C LEU A 164 -6.38 -13.84 1.06
N MET A 165 -7.19 -12.82 0.78
CA MET A 165 -8.59 -12.77 1.22
C MET A 165 -9.46 -13.80 0.49
N GLU A 166 -9.25 -14.00 -0.82
CA GLU A 166 -9.94 -15.01 -1.62
C GLU A 166 -9.73 -16.43 -1.09
N HIS A 167 -8.49 -16.74 -0.66
CA HIS A 167 -8.17 -18.04 -0.07
C HIS A 167 -8.36 -18.10 1.45
N GLY A 168 -8.98 -17.09 2.06
CA GLY A 168 -9.31 -17.09 3.49
C GLY A 168 -8.09 -17.15 4.41
N LYS A 169 -6.96 -16.63 3.97
CA LYS A 169 -5.69 -16.77 4.69
C LYS A 169 -5.60 -15.80 5.84
N ARG A 170 -4.98 -16.27 6.92
CA ARG A 170 -4.50 -15.40 7.98
C ARG A 170 -3.17 -14.82 7.52
N PHE A 171 -2.87 -13.57 7.86
CA PHE A 171 -1.63 -12.97 7.36
C PHE A 171 -1.09 -11.85 8.24
N LEU A 172 0.20 -11.59 8.11
CA LEU A 172 0.90 -10.44 8.64
C LEU A 172 1.91 -9.99 7.58
N ILE A 173 1.60 -8.92 6.85
CA ILE A 173 2.39 -8.49 5.69
C ILE A 173 2.79 -7.02 5.79
N VAL A 174 3.97 -6.68 5.29
CA VAL A 174 4.41 -5.28 5.20
C VAL A 174 3.75 -4.61 4.00
N GLY A 175 3.37 -3.34 4.15
CA GLY A 175 2.83 -2.54 3.07
C GLY A 175 3.11 -1.06 3.23
N ASP A 176 2.75 -0.31 2.20
CA ASP A 176 2.73 1.15 2.26
C ASP A 176 1.43 1.64 2.91
N MET A 177 1.52 2.59 3.84
CA MET A 177 0.38 3.17 4.54
C MET A 177 -0.63 3.80 3.57
N ASN A 178 -0.19 4.28 2.41
CA ASN A 178 -1.12 4.79 1.39
C ASN A 178 -2.07 3.71 0.86
N ALA A 179 -1.72 2.42 0.99
CA ALA A 179 -2.58 1.30 0.61
C ALA A 179 -3.90 1.27 1.38
N ILE A 180 -3.97 1.88 2.57
CA ILE A 180 -5.21 2.10 3.31
C ILE A 180 -6.27 2.77 2.44
N THR A 181 -5.88 3.65 1.51
CA THR A 181 -6.82 4.44 0.70
C THR A 181 -7.26 3.77 -0.60
N TYR A 182 -6.78 2.54 -0.85
CA TYR A 182 -7.07 1.81 -2.08
C TYR A 182 -8.48 1.23 -2.05
N LYS A 183 -9.16 1.25 -3.20
CA LYS A 183 -10.55 0.75 -3.33
C LYS A 183 -10.69 -0.74 -3.01
N GLU A 184 -9.60 -1.50 -3.11
CA GLU A 184 -9.55 -2.93 -2.81
C GLU A 184 -9.23 -3.22 -1.33
N VAL A 185 -8.64 -2.25 -0.59
CA VAL A 185 -8.14 -2.44 0.77
C VAL A 185 -9.05 -1.79 1.80
N PHE A 186 -9.42 -0.52 1.59
CA PHE A 186 -10.23 0.21 2.56
C PHE A 186 -11.57 -0.47 2.89
N PRO A 187 -12.32 -1.06 1.92
CA PRO A 187 -13.56 -1.76 2.26
C PRO A 187 -13.34 -2.93 3.22
N LEU A 188 -12.19 -3.61 3.15
CA LEU A 188 -11.82 -4.68 4.08
C LEU A 188 -11.56 -4.13 5.48
N ILE A 189 -10.93 -2.95 5.58
CA ILE A 189 -10.70 -2.26 6.84
C ILE A 189 -12.03 -1.81 7.46
N ARG A 190 -12.88 -1.13 6.69
CA ARG A 190 -14.21 -0.70 7.15
C ARG A 190 -15.06 -1.88 7.62
N ALA A 191 -14.97 -3.02 6.94
CA ALA A 191 -15.67 -4.25 7.31
C ALA A 191 -15.00 -5.04 8.45
N ASN A 192 -13.96 -4.50 9.10
CA ASN A 192 -13.19 -5.16 10.16
C ASN A 192 -12.60 -6.53 9.74
N LYS A 193 -12.27 -6.71 8.46
CA LYS A 193 -11.64 -7.93 7.92
C LYS A 193 -10.11 -7.83 7.87
N VAL A 194 -9.58 -6.61 7.80
CA VAL A 194 -8.14 -6.29 7.78
C VAL A 194 -7.90 -5.07 8.66
N TRP A 195 -6.76 -5.00 9.34
CA TRP A 195 -6.33 -3.86 10.14
C TRP A 195 -4.81 -3.70 10.07
N LEU A 196 -4.31 -2.63 10.69
CA LEU A 196 -2.88 -2.38 10.80
C LEU A 196 -2.31 -3.17 11.97
N GLY A 197 -1.05 -3.58 11.86
CA GLY A 197 -0.30 -4.15 12.97
C GLY A 197 0.15 -3.11 14.00
N VAL A 198 0.96 -3.55 14.95
CA VAL A 198 1.32 -2.79 16.17
C VAL A 198 2.48 -1.83 15.93
N SER A 199 3.53 -2.32 15.29
CA SER A 199 4.77 -1.58 15.04
C SER A 199 4.79 -0.96 13.63
N THR A 200 5.80 -0.12 13.36
CA THR A 200 6.02 0.45 12.02
C THR A 200 7.48 0.28 11.62
N PRO A 201 7.80 -0.54 10.60
CA PRO A 201 9.16 -0.64 10.10
C PRO A 201 9.55 0.68 9.44
N LYS A 202 10.72 1.22 9.80
CA LYS A 202 11.19 2.53 9.31
C LYS A 202 12.43 2.45 8.44
N ARG A 203 13.18 1.36 8.50
CA ARG A 203 14.44 1.20 7.77
C ARG A 203 14.43 -0.14 7.07
N PHE A 204 14.77 -0.13 5.81
CA PHE A 204 14.85 -1.32 4.98
C PHE A 204 16.21 -1.36 4.32
N ARG A 205 16.78 -2.54 4.21
CA ARG A 205 18.05 -2.72 3.49
C ARG A 205 17.76 -2.72 1.99
N THR A 206 18.59 -2.03 1.21
CA THR A 206 18.39 -1.88 -0.25
C THR A 206 19.26 -2.81 -1.07
N GLU A 207 20.31 -3.36 -0.46
CA GLU A 207 21.23 -4.27 -1.13
C GLU A 207 21.40 -5.55 -0.30
N ARG A 208 21.53 -6.67 -0.98
CA ARG A 208 21.55 -8.01 -0.37
C ARG A 208 22.75 -8.23 0.55
N ASP A 209 23.92 -7.72 0.18
CA ASP A 209 25.19 -8.03 0.86
C ASP A 209 25.80 -6.83 1.59
N GLN A 210 25.08 -5.70 1.69
CA GLN A 210 25.62 -4.46 2.26
C GLN A 210 24.71 -3.86 3.32
N GLU A 211 25.30 -3.20 4.31
CA GLU A 211 24.59 -2.41 5.32
C GLU A 211 24.10 -1.06 4.79
N VAL A 212 23.51 -1.05 3.60
CA VAL A 212 22.90 0.14 2.99
C VAL A 212 21.41 0.14 3.29
N TYR A 213 20.95 1.18 3.96
CA TYR A 213 19.57 1.31 4.41
C TYR A 213 18.88 2.52 3.80
N GLN A 214 17.61 2.34 3.47
CA GLN A 214 16.69 3.44 3.15
C GLN A 214 15.65 3.60 4.25
N GLN A 215 15.39 4.86 4.62
CA GLN A 215 14.40 5.19 5.64
C GLN A 215 13.06 5.57 5.00
N PHE A 216 11.97 5.04 5.57
CA PHE A 216 10.60 5.32 5.16
C PHE A 216 9.77 5.74 6.37
N GLY A 217 8.93 6.76 6.18
CA GLY A 217 7.97 7.22 7.20
C GLY A 217 6.57 6.63 7.06
N ASN A 218 6.34 5.81 6.04
CA ASN A 218 5.01 5.42 5.59
C ASN A 218 4.85 3.90 5.39
N LYS A 219 5.68 3.07 6.03
CA LYS A 219 5.49 1.61 6.01
C LYS A 219 4.81 1.15 7.28
N CYS A 220 3.97 0.14 7.15
CA CYS A 220 3.21 -0.45 8.25
C CYS A 220 2.90 -1.91 7.96
N TRP A 221 2.51 -2.64 9.00
CA TRP A 221 1.98 -3.99 8.87
C TRP A 221 0.49 -3.95 8.55
N PHE A 222 0.04 -4.87 7.70
CA PHE A 222 -1.36 -5.19 7.46
C PHE A 222 -1.60 -6.63 7.91
N THR A 223 -2.68 -6.85 8.65
CA THR A 223 -2.98 -8.16 9.20
C THR A 223 -4.48 -8.36 9.38
N ASN A 224 -4.88 -9.61 9.55
CA ASN A 224 -6.17 -9.99 10.10
C ASN A 224 -6.01 -10.81 11.41
N LEU A 225 -4.80 -10.91 11.96
CA LEU A 225 -4.49 -11.49 13.26
C LEU A 225 -4.83 -10.50 14.38
N THR A 226 -5.56 -10.95 15.40
CA THR A 226 -5.99 -10.08 16.49
C THR A 226 -4.81 -9.75 17.40
N HIS A 227 -4.76 -8.53 17.92
CA HIS A 227 -3.75 -8.09 18.89
C HIS A 227 -4.40 -7.14 19.89
N GLU A 228 -3.80 -7.02 21.08
CA GLU A 228 -4.38 -6.29 22.21
C GLU A 228 -4.70 -4.83 21.89
N GLN A 229 -3.77 -4.12 21.23
CA GLN A 229 -3.92 -2.70 20.90
C GLN A 229 -5.19 -2.39 20.09
N ARG A 230 -5.69 -3.36 19.30
CA ARG A 230 -6.92 -3.19 18.52
C ARG A 230 -8.16 -3.02 19.41
N ASN A 231 -8.09 -3.49 20.65
CA ASN A 231 -9.20 -3.45 21.60
C ASN A 231 -8.96 -2.41 22.71
N THR A 232 -7.94 -1.55 22.55
CA THR A 232 -7.59 -0.53 23.52
C THR A 232 -8.15 0.82 23.08
N ASP A 233 -8.92 1.45 23.97
CA ASP A 233 -9.40 2.81 23.75
C ASP A 233 -8.24 3.82 23.72
N ILE A 234 -8.35 4.80 22.84
CA ILE A 234 -7.56 6.02 22.98
C ILE A 234 -8.22 6.96 24.00
N PRO A 235 -7.44 7.58 24.89
CA PRO A 235 -7.95 8.64 25.74
C PRO A 235 -8.32 9.86 24.90
N LEU A 236 -9.52 10.40 25.12
CA LEU A 236 -10.01 11.62 24.49
C LEU A 236 -10.11 12.72 25.56
N PHE A 237 -9.36 13.80 25.39
CA PHE A 237 -9.25 14.88 26.37
C PHE A 237 -9.51 16.28 25.78
N ARG A 238 -9.63 16.39 24.45
CA ARG A 238 -9.92 17.66 23.79
C ARG A 238 -11.41 17.96 23.82
N SER A 239 -11.75 19.24 23.84
CA SER A 239 -13.10 19.74 23.56
C SER A 239 -13.15 20.40 22.18
N ILE A 240 -14.31 20.35 21.52
CA ILE A 240 -14.57 21.13 20.30
C ILE A 240 -14.43 22.65 20.53
N LYS A 241 -14.46 23.09 21.79
CA LYS A 241 -14.32 24.50 22.21
C LYS A 241 -12.89 24.92 22.49
N ASP A 242 -11.93 24.00 22.42
CA ASP A 242 -10.51 24.29 22.66
C ASP A 242 -9.97 25.28 21.63
N LYS A 243 -9.50 26.44 22.08
CA LYS A 243 -9.10 27.55 21.20
C LYS A 243 -7.75 27.33 20.50
N ASP A 244 -6.92 26.42 21.02
CA ASP A 244 -5.62 26.05 20.44
C ASP A 244 -5.75 25.00 19.33
N VAL A 245 -6.94 24.43 19.13
CA VAL A 245 -7.22 23.44 18.09
C VAL A 245 -8.27 23.97 17.13
N ARG A 246 -7.99 23.85 15.83
CA ARG A 246 -8.91 24.27 14.78
C ARG A 246 -9.66 23.06 14.21
N TYR A 247 -10.98 23.07 14.38
CA TYR A 247 -11.91 22.06 13.84
C TYR A 247 -12.71 22.61 12.66
N ASP A 248 -12.05 22.74 11.51
CA ASP A 248 -12.73 23.18 10.28
C ASP A 248 -13.80 22.19 9.84
N ARG A 249 -14.90 22.68 9.25
CA ARG A 249 -15.86 21.81 8.54
C ARG A 249 -15.42 21.60 7.10
N PHE A 250 -15.60 20.38 6.59
CA PHE A 250 -15.49 20.17 5.16
C PHE A 250 -16.68 20.78 4.44
N ASP A 251 -16.45 21.37 3.27
CA ASP A 251 -17.50 21.97 2.44
C ASP A 251 -18.21 20.91 1.58
N ASN A 252 -17.53 19.79 1.29
CA ASN A 252 -18.05 18.70 0.44
C ASN A 252 -18.26 17.36 1.18
N TYR A 253 -18.12 17.33 2.51
CA TYR A 253 -18.47 16.18 3.36
C TYR A 253 -19.15 16.68 4.64
N ASP A 254 -20.15 15.97 5.14
CA ASP A 254 -20.75 16.28 6.43
C ASP A 254 -19.90 15.75 7.58
N ALA A 255 -18.74 16.39 7.80
CA ALA A 255 -17.82 16.08 8.89
C ALA A 255 -16.92 17.27 9.23
N ILE A 256 -16.41 17.30 10.47
CA ILE A 256 -15.30 18.18 10.83
C ILE A 256 -13.96 17.55 10.43
N ASN A 257 -12.95 18.36 10.16
CA ASN A 257 -11.57 17.95 9.98
C ASN A 257 -10.87 17.88 11.33
N VAL A 258 -10.33 16.71 11.64
CA VAL A 258 -9.45 16.50 12.79
C VAL A 258 -8.04 16.23 12.24
N ASN A 259 -7.13 17.17 12.42
CA ASN A 259 -5.79 17.10 11.80
C ASN A 259 -4.87 16.06 12.45
N LYS A 260 -5.06 15.75 13.72
CA LYS A 260 -4.26 14.76 14.47
C LYS A 260 -5.17 13.90 15.32
N THR A 261 -4.86 12.60 15.42
CA THR A 261 -5.63 11.66 16.25
C THR A 261 -5.76 12.10 17.71
N GLN A 262 -4.73 12.73 18.28
CA GLN A 262 -4.77 13.24 19.66
C GLN A 262 -5.73 14.42 19.84
N ASP A 263 -6.14 15.05 18.73
CA ASP A 263 -7.03 16.19 18.74
C ASP A 263 -8.50 15.75 18.55
N ILE A 264 -8.82 14.46 18.63
CA ILE A 264 -10.21 14.00 18.55
C ILE A 264 -10.99 14.53 19.78
N PRO A 265 -12.05 15.35 19.58
CA PRO A 265 -12.82 15.90 20.69
C PRO A 265 -13.67 14.83 21.39
N CYS A 266 -13.73 14.88 22.72
CA CYS A 266 -14.53 13.96 23.53
C CYS A 266 -16.00 14.38 23.65
N ASP A 267 -16.33 15.61 23.30
CA ASP A 267 -17.66 16.24 23.44
C ASP A 267 -18.36 16.48 22.09
N PHE A 268 -17.92 15.81 21.02
CA PHE A 268 -18.49 15.92 19.68
C PHE A 268 -18.98 14.56 19.16
N GLU A 269 -20.29 14.45 18.97
CA GLU A 269 -20.97 13.22 18.52
C GLU A 269 -21.12 13.13 16.98
N GLY A 270 -20.76 14.19 16.26
CA GLY A 270 -20.84 14.23 14.80
C GLY A 270 -19.76 13.40 14.09
N ALA A 271 -19.84 13.34 12.77
CA ALA A 271 -18.81 12.68 11.96
C ALA A 271 -17.52 13.51 11.90
N MET A 272 -16.39 12.82 11.94
CA MET A 272 -15.05 13.41 11.99
C MET A 272 -14.17 12.79 10.92
N GLY A 273 -13.55 13.61 10.08
CA GLY A 273 -12.48 13.18 9.19
C GLY A 273 -11.14 13.19 9.92
N VAL A 274 -10.63 12.00 10.22
CA VAL A 274 -9.33 11.78 10.88
C VAL A 274 -8.26 11.36 9.87
N PRO A 275 -6.96 11.52 10.17
CA PRO A 275 -5.88 11.07 9.27
C PRO A 275 -5.91 9.55 9.07
N ILE A 276 -5.44 9.03 7.94
CA ILE A 276 -5.39 7.57 7.71
C ILE A 276 -4.55 6.81 8.74
N SER A 277 -3.55 7.49 9.33
CA SER A 277 -2.73 6.95 10.41
C SER A 277 -3.48 6.73 11.72
N PHE A 278 -4.70 7.25 11.86
CA PHE A 278 -5.60 6.94 12.97
C PHE A 278 -5.81 5.43 13.14
N LEU A 279 -5.77 4.66 12.05
CA LEU A 279 -6.00 3.21 12.10
C LEU A 279 -5.01 2.43 12.96
N SER A 280 -3.82 2.95 13.26
CA SER A 280 -2.90 2.30 14.20
C SER A 280 -3.40 2.36 15.66
N LYS A 281 -4.42 3.17 15.93
CA LYS A 281 -5.05 3.35 17.24
C LYS A 281 -6.56 3.10 17.19
N TYR A 282 -7.04 2.55 16.09
CA TYR A 282 -8.48 2.33 15.90
C TYR A 282 -8.94 1.14 16.73
N ASN A 283 -9.88 1.42 17.63
CA ASN A 283 -10.68 0.42 18.32
C ASN A 283 -12.11 0.42 17.74
N PRO A 284 -12.58 -0.68 17.14
CA PRO A 284 -13.95 -0.75 16.60
C PRO A 284 -15.04 -0.67 17.68
N GLU A 285 -14.73 -0.89 18.96
CA GLU A 285 -15.67 -0.68 20.05
C GLU A 285 -15.77 0.80 20.46
N GLN A 286 -14.77 1.61 20.14
CA GLN A 286 -14.76 3.04 20.44
C GLN A 286 -15.28 3.90 19.27
N PHE A 287 -14.99 3.49 18.03
CA PHE A 287 -15.35 4.26 16.83
C PHE A 287 -15.99 3.37 15.77
N GLU A 288 -16.92 3.95 15.04
CA GLU A 288 -17.46 3.44 13.79
C GLU A 288 -16.74 4.11 12.60
N ILE A 289 -16.30 3.32 11.62
CA ILE A 289 -15.82 3.86 10.33
C ILE A 289 -17.01 4.00 9.39
N ILE A 290 -17.37 5.25 9.07
CA ILE A 290 -18.42 5.57 8.08
C ILE A 290 -17.87 5.38 6.67
N GLY A 291 -16.66 5.89 6.40
CA GLY A 291 -15.96 5.63 5.14
C GLY A 291 -14.71 6.49 4.97
N ILE A 292 -14.36 6.82 3.73
CA ILE A 292 -13.15 7.59 3.40
C ILE A 292 -13.45 8.67 2.37
N THR A 293 -12.76 9.81 2.47
CA THR A 293 -12.90 10.93 1.54
C THR A 293 -12.17 10.67 0.22
N LYS A 294 -12.57 9.60 -0.47
CA LYS A 294 -12.13 9.27 -1.83
C LYS A 294 -13.35 9.20 -2.72
N THR A 295 -13.22 9.69 -3.95
CA THR A 295 -14.31 9.75 -4.94
C THR A 295 -15.02 8.41 -5.13
N TRP A 296 -14.27 7.30 -5.09
CA TRP A 296 -14.83 5.96 -5.29
C TRP A 296 -15.71 5.48 -4.13
N ASP A 297 -15.58 6.05 -2.92
CA ASP A 297 -16.42 5.70 -1.76
C ASP A 297 -17.75 6.50 -1.73
N LYS A 298 -17.90 7.47 -2.63
CA LYS A 298 -19.16 8.21 -2.89
C LYS A 298 -19.79 8.89 -1.67
N LEU A 299 -18.99 9.27 -0.68
CA LEU A 299 -19.44 9.99 0.53
C LEU A 299 -19.60 11.51 0.34
N ALA A 300 -19.10 12.08 -0.76
CA ALA A 300 -19.16 13.51 -0.97
C ALA A 300 -20.61 13.98 -1.16
N ILE A 301 -21.01 15.03 -0.43
CA ILE A 301 -22.36 15.64 -0.52
C ILE A 301 -22.45 16.73 -1.58
N LYS A 302 -21.30 17.13 -2.15
CA LYS A 302 -21.16 18.20 -3.13
C LYS A 302 -19.93 17.97 -4.00
N THR A 303 -19.99 18.42 -5.24
CA THR A 303 -18.85 18.52 -6.15
C THR A 303 -18.71 19.95 -6.66
N TYR A 304 -17.53 20.27 -7.19
CA TYR A 304 -17.19 21.58 -7.74
C TYR A 304 -17.12 21.50 -9.27
N GLY A 305 -17.62 22.54 -9.93
CA GLY A 305 -17.51 22.73 -11.37
C GLY A 305 -16.13 23.25 -11.77
N LYS A 306 -16.08 24.35 -12.53
CA LYS A 306 -14.82 24.97 -12.92
C LYS A 306 -14.04 25.41 -11.69
N GLN A 307 -12.78 25.00 -11.61
CA GLN A 307 -11.90 25.31 -10.50
C GLN A 307 -10.49 25.63 -10.99
N ILE A 308 -9.86 26.59 -10.34
CA ILE A 308 -8.49 27.01 -10.66
C ILE A 308 -7.59 26.63 -9.48
N GLN A 309 -6.64 25.74 -9.71
CA GLN A 309 -5.52 25.49 -8.80
C GLN A 309 -4.54 26.66 -8.91
N VAL A 310 -4.14 27.21 -7.77
CA VAL A 310 -3.03 28.15 -7.65
C VAL A 310 -1.95 27.45 -6.82
N ASP A 311 -0.79 27.20 -7.40
CA ASP A 311 0.31 26.57 -6.66
C ASP A 311 1.08 27.57 -5.79
N ALA A 312 2.08 27.09 -5.05
CA ALA A 312 2.87 27.92 -4.15
C ALA A 312 3.62 29.07 -4.85
N SER A 313 3.89 28.95 -6.16
CA SER A 313 4.53 29.99 -6.98
C SER A 313 3.52 31.02 -7.52
N GLY A 314 2.22 30.78 -7.35
CA GLY A 314 1.15 31.59 -7.91
C GLY A 314 0.71 31.15 -9.31
N THR A 315 1.28 30.07 -9.85
CA THR A 315 0.91 29.55 -11.17
C THR A 315 -0.52 29.02 -11.13
N ARG A 316 -1.33 29.44 -12.11
CA ARG A 316 -2.75 29.11 -12.20
C ARG A 316 -3.03 28.04 -13.24
N LYS A 317 -3.83 27.04 -12.89
CA LYS A 317 -4.24 25.97 -13.81
C LYS A 317 -5.66 25.50 -13.55
N GLU A 318 -6.45 25.35 -14.61
CA GLU A 318 -7.76 24.70 -14.55
C GLU A 318 -7.61 23.19 -14.31
N VAL A 319 -8.35 22.65 -13.35
CA VAL A 319 -8.20 21.26 -12.87
C VAL A 319 -9.54 20.67 -12.44
N SER A 320 -9.59 19.39 -12.04
CA SER A 320 -10.73 18.74 -11.35
C SER A 320 -10.38 18.18 -9.96
N LYS A 321 -9.12 18.36 -9.52
CA LYS A 321 -8.52 17.85 -8.27
C LYS A 321 -9.31 18.09 -6.97
N LEU A 322 -9.94 19.25 -6.73
CA LEU A 322 -10.67 19.50 -5.48
C LEU A 322 -11.74 18.43 -5.19
N ASN A 323 -12.30 17.80 -6.23
CA ASN A 323 -13.26 16.69 -6.14
C ASN A 323 -12.65 15.34 -5.72
N ASP A 324 -11.32 15.20 -5.71
CA ASP A 324 -10.62 13.94 -5.35
C ASP A 324 -10.49 13.72 -3.84
N GLY A 325 -10.94 14.69 -3.04
CA GLY A 325 -10.74 14.71 -1.60
C GLY A 325 -11.56 15.77 -0.87
N PRO A 326 -11.39 15.90 0.45
CA PRO A 326 -12.15 16.79 1.29
C PRO A 326 -11.65 18.22 1.17
N ALA A 327 -12.56 19.14 0.88
CA ALA A 327 -12.32 20.55 0.67
C ALA A 327 -12.67 21.34 1.93
N ILE A 328 -11.80 22.27 2.32
CA ILE A 328 -12.01 23.21 3.43
C ILE A 328 -12.04 24.60 2.84
N ARG A 329 -13.14 25.33 3.08
CA ARG A 329 -13.28 26.73 2.66
C ARG A 329 -12.35 27.62 3.48
N MET A 330 -11.74 28.60 2.81
CA MET A 330 -10.83 29.56 3.42
C MET A 330 -11.40 30.98 3.29
N ASP A 331 -11.31 31.76 4.37
CA ASP A 331 -11.70 33.17 4.35
C ASP A 331 -10.76 34.01 3.47
N LYS A 332 -9.48 33.62 3.42
CA LYS A 332 -8.45 34.24 2.61
C LYS A 332 -7.59 33.17 1.94
N ALA A 333 -7.17 33.44 0.71
CA ALA A 333 -6.25 32.58 0.00
C ALA A 333 -4.94 32.43 0.81
N PRO A 334 -4.49 31.19 1.10
CA PRO A 334 -3.26 30.98 1.84
C PRO A 334 -2.05 31.36 0.98
N GLN A 335 -1.05 31.96 1.61
CA GLN A 335 0.22 32.33 0.97
C GLN A 335 1.22 31.18 1.05
N GLY A 336 2.04 31.01 0.01
CA GLY A 336 3.13 30.03 0.00
C GLY A 336 2.68 28.55 -0.04
N SER A 337 1.39 28.29 -0.30
CA SER A 337 0.85 26.93 -0.40
C SER A 337 -0.13 26.81 -1.56
N THR A 338 -0.32 25.59 -2.03
CA THR A 338 -1.34 25.32 -3.06
C THR A 338 -2.75 25.51 -2.50
N TYR A 339 -3.59 26.23 -3.24
CA TYR A 339 -5.03 26.34 -2.98
C TYR A 339 -5.83 26.27 -4.27
N TYR A 340 -7.15 26.24 -4.14
CA TYR A 340 -8.09 26.17 -5.25
C TYR A 340 -9.08 27.32 -5.14
N THR A 341 -9.55 27.82 -6.28
CA THR A 341 -10.63 28.81 -6.34
C THR A 341 -11.80 28.28 -7.14
N VAL A 342 -13.00 28.47 -6.61
CA VAL A 342 -14.29 28.15 -7.25
C VAL A 342 -15.18 29.36 -7.06
N ASP A 343 -15.63 29.98 -8.15
CA ASP A 343 -16.47 31.18 -8.13
C ASP A 343 -15.94 32.30 -7.22
N GLY A 344 -14.61 32.51 -7.22
CA GLY A 344 -13.94 33.52 -6.41
C GLY A 344 -13.71 33.15 -4.94
N VAL A 345 -14.22 31.99 -4.48
CA VAL A 345 -14.02 31.48 -3.12
C VAL A 345 -12.79 30.58 -3.06
N ALA A 346 -11.94 30.76 -2.04
CA ALA A 346 -10.73 29.98 -1.85
C ALA A 346 -10.99 28.69 -1.03
N PHE A 347 -10.33 27.61 -1.42
CA PHE A 347 -10.39 26.30 -0.77
C PHE A 347 -9.00 25.68 -0.65
N VAL A 348 -8.78 24.91 0.39
CA VAL A 348 -7.68 23.94 0.47
C VAL A 348 -8.23 22.52 0.47
N GLN A 349 -7.48 21.60 -0.13
CA GLN A 349 -7.82 20.19 -0.09
C GLN A 349 -6.98 19.49 0.98
N ALA A 350 -7.61 18.85 1.95
CA ALA A 350 -6.90 18.00 2.88
C ALA A 350 -6.56 16.66 2.22
N TYR A 351 -5.45 16.03 2.64
CA TYR A 351 -5.16 14.65 2.26
C TYR A 351 -6.32 13.74 2.73
N ALA A 352 -6.51 12.59 2.06
CA ALA A 352 -7.59 11.65 2.37
C ALA A 352 -7.79 11.44 3.89
N ARG A 353 -9.04 11.54 4.31
CA ARG A 353 -9.50 11.38 5.69
C ARG A 353 -10.41 10.18 5.79
N ILE A 354 -10.26 9.44 6.88
CA ILE A 354 -11.22 8.41 7.26
C ILE A 354 -12.33 9.13 8.03
N ILE A 355 -13.57 9.00 7.58
CA ILE A 355 -14.72 9.54 8.29
C ILE A 355 -15.12 8.53 9.35
N VAL A 356 -15.02 8.94 10.61
CA VAL A 356 -15.37 8.13 11.78
C VAL A 356 -16.44 8.84 12.61
N ARG A 357 -17.16 8.07 13.41
CA ARG A 357 -18.04 8.56 14.47
C ARG A 357 -17.73 7.81 15.76
N ARG A 358 -17.81 8.50 16.89
CA ARG A 358 -17.69 7.84 18.20
C ARG A 358 -18.92 6.96 18.43
N LYS A 359 -18.72 5.75 18.92
CA LYS A 359 -19.84 4.92 19.39
C LYS A 359 -20.30 5.45 20.74
N SER A 360 -21.60 5.68 20.90
CA SER A 360 -22.20 5.95 22.20
C SER A 360 -21.96 4.74 23.10
N ARG A 361 -21.51 5.00 24.34
CA ARG A 361 -21.35 3.98 25.36
C ARG A 361 -22.54 3.95 26.29
#